data_AF-A0AAU2MP52-F1
#
_entry.id   AF-A0AAU2MP52-F1
#
_cell.length_a   1.000
_cell.length_b   1.000
_cell.length_c   1.000
_cell.angle_alpha   90.00
_cell.angle_beta   90.00
_cell.angle_gamma   90.00
#
_symmetry.space_group_name_H-M   'P 1'
#
loop_
_entity.id
_entity.type
_entity.pdbx_description
1 polymer ?
#
loop_
_entity_poly.entity_id
_entity_poly.type
_entity_poly.pdbx_seq_one_letter_code
_entity_poly.pdbx_strand_id
1 'polypeptide(L)'
;MLTSDAYGTLAKVLGALRAHDTETIEHLADPRIRSGSWFRDEAEEGEAEAEREEPEGVRAPSAPARELLKFSTPRDPALLAQFVKLRVIEPENTFWRRGIQACVRYVKETGAQQLRVPYDYITPDTWVPAGFPLGTWLADQRKSHKAGRLDAGRVEQLAGLGMVWSHQDVAFEEGLAAARAWATVHGHLLPPAAAVWDGYPVGTWTKNQRYAARAADTNAERREAGLAVETSTGALAEARRAALEEIDPGWCPVWNTGWQRCFRLVQNLLQDGGVLPVLAGKVIVQGEDLGRWVTAQRHGWEQLLPAQQWLLENVLGIEPAEGVERPVKRTQDDMWAVNLAAAQQFHAREGHLRVPRKYVEHLEGGVAVGRQNGAEEPVSVRLGTWLDNVRKRADRLTGQRRADLDVLGMRW
;
A
#
# COMPACT_ATOMS: atom_id res chain seq x y z
N MET A 1 9.92 -35.91 -51.06
CA MET A 1 9.72 -36.61 -49.77
C MET A 1 8.85 -35.73 -48.89
N LEU A 2 7.56 -36.06 -48.74
CA LEU A 2 6.68 -35.62 -47.64
C LEU A 2 5.39 -36.48 -47.76
N THR A 3 5.56 -37.79 -47.63
CA THR A 3 4.46 -38.78 -47.59
C THR A 3 4.49 -39.43 -46.21
N SER A 4 4.13 -38.65 -45.19
CA SER A 4 3.92 -39.13 -43.83
C SER A 4 2.43 -39.00 -43.51
N ASP A 5 1.81 -40.11 -43.10
CA ASP A 5 0.39 -40.20 -42.71
C ASP A 5 0.01 -39.23 -41.58
N ALA A 6 0.99 -38.71 -40.84
CA ALA A 6 0.76 -37.78 -39.74
C ALA A 6 0.23 -36.39 -40.17
N TYR A 7 0.41 -36.00 -41.44
CA TYR A 7 -0.01 -34.68 -41.94
C TYR A 7 -1.23 -34.72 -42.86
N GLY A 8 -1.79 -35.91 -43.14
CA GLY A 8 -2.94 -36.08 -44.02
C GLY A 8 -4.20 -35.37 -43.53
N THR A 9 -4.44 -35.37 -42.22
CA THR A 9 -5.59 -34.68 -41.61
C THR A 9 -5.45 -33.16 -41.69
N LEU A 10 -4.25 -32.64 -41.45
CA LEU A 10 -3.98 -31.19 -41.54
C LEU A 10 -4.08 -30.69 -42.98
N ALA A 11 -3.59 -31.47 -43.95
CA ALA A 11 -3.70 -31.14 -45.37
C ALA A 11 -5.17 -31.17 -45.86
N LYS A 12 -5.99 -32.10 -45.35
CA LYS A 12 -7.44 -32.14 -45.64
C LYS A 12 -8.17 -30.94 -45.04
N VAL A 13 -7.85 -30.55 -43.80
CA VAL A 13 -8.48 -29.39 -43.14
C VAL A 13 -8.09 -28.08 -43.82
N LEU A 14 -6.82 -27.89 -44.16
CA LEU A 14 -6.35 -26.70 -44.89
C LEU A 14 -6.87 -26.67 -46.33
N GLY A 15 -7.02 -27.83 -46.98
CA GLY A 15 -7.67 -27.96 -48.28
C GLY A 15 -9.16 -27.62 -48.23
N ALA A 16 -9.87 -28.07 -47.20
CA ALA A 16 -11.29 -27.78 -47.00
C ALA A 16 -11.54 -26.29 -46.67
N LEU A 17 -10.69 -25.66 -45.86
CA LEU A 17 -10.75 -24.23 -45.58
C LEU A 17 -10.45 -23.39 -46.82
N ARG A 18 -9.46 -23.79 -47.63
CA ARG A 18 -9.15 -23.10 -48.88
C ARG A 18 -10.25 -23.26 -49.92
N ALA A 19 -10.88 -24.44 -50.01
CA ALA A 19 -12.04 -24.66 -50.87
C ALA A 19 -13.25 -23.82 -50.42
N HIS A 20 -13.52 -23.77 -49.11
CA HIS A 20 -14.60 -22.96 -48.55
C HIS A 20 -14.37 -21.46 -48.79
N ASP A 21 -13.15 -20.94 -48.63
CA ASP A 21 -12.85 -19.54 -48.92
C ASP A 21 -12.96 -19.23 -50.41
N THR A 22 -12.56 -20.15 -51.29
CA THR A 22 -12.68 -19.96 -52.74
C THR A 22 -14.13 -20.04 -53.20
N GLU A 23 -14.91 -20.98 -52.67
CA GLU A 23 -16.35 -21.13 -52.94
C GLU A 23 -17.14 -19.95 -52.37
N THR A 24 -16.76 -19.41 -51.21
CA THR A 24 -17.38 -18.20 -50.63
C THR A 24 -17.05 -16.95 -51.45
N ILE A 25 -15.83 -16.84 -51.97
CA ILE A 25 -15.42 -15.75 -52.87
C ILE A 25 -16.13 -15.88 -54.23
N GLU A 26 -16.31 -17.09 -54.77
CA GLU A 26 -17.10 -17.34 -55.99
C GLU A 26 -18.60 -17.08 -55.78
N HIS A 27 -19.17 -17.44 -54.62
CA HIS A 27 -20.56 -17.14 -54.26
C HIS A 27 -20.83 -15.64 -54.06
N LEU A 28 -19.82 -14.88 -53.64
CA LEU A 28 -19.88 -13.42 -53.53
C LEU A 28 -19.61 -12.71 -54.87
N ALA A 29 -18.99 -13.41 -55.83
CA ALA A 29 -18.65 -12.91 -57.16
C ALA A 29 -19.70 -13.25 -58.24
N ASP A 30 -20.65 -14.16 -57.98
CA ASP A 30 -21.71 -14.50 -58.93
C ASP A 30 -22.85 -13.44 -58.93
N PRO A 31 -23.04 -12.66 -60.02
CA PRO A 31 -24.05 -11.62 -60.09
C PRO A 31 -25.49 -12.16 -60.19
N ARG A 32 -25.67 -13.49 -60.35
CA ARG A 32 -26.97 -14.12 -60.60
C ARG A 32 -27.77 -14.47 -59.34
N ILE A 33 -27.20 -14.31 -58.13
CA ILE A 33 -27.85 -14.66 -56.85
C ILE A 33 -28.65 -13.48 -56.24
N ARG A 34 -28.75 -12.32 -56.93
CA ARG A 34 -29.64 -11.21 -56.51
C ARG A 34 -30.89 -11.08 -57.39
N SER A 35 -31.73 -12.11 -57.41
CA SER A 35 -33.14 -11.95 -57.78
C SER A 35 -33.98 -13.18 -57.42
N GLY A 36 -35.04 -12.98 -56.62
CA GLY A 36 -36.13 -13.96 -56.38
C GLY A 36 -36.22 -14.39 -54.90
N SER A 37 -36.96 -13.69 -54.04
CA SER A 37 -38.43 -13.71 -53.87
C SER A 37 -38.98 -14.98 -53.20
N TRP A 38 -39.36 -14.86 -51.93
CA TRP A 38 -40.34 -15.70 -51.25
C TRP A 38 -41.36 -14.79 -50.55
N PHE A 39 -42.48 -14.51 -51.19
CA PHE A 39 -43.79 -15.09 -50.85
C PHE A 39 -44.84 -14.55 -51.84
N ARG A 40 -45.60 -15.50 -52.38
CA ARG A 40 -46.72 -15.37 -53.31
C ARG A 40 -47.99 -15.66 -52.52
N ASP A 41 -49.06 -14.93 -52.83
CA ASP A 41 -50.42 -15.40 -53.17
C ASP A 41 -51.30 -14.15 -53.33
N GLU A 42 -51.71 -13.83 -54.57
CA GLU A 42 -53.05 -14.11 -55.15
C GLU A 42 -54.14 -13.26 -54.45
N ALA A 43 -54.99 -12.46 -55.09
CA ALA A 43 -55.30 -12.15 -56.49
C ALA A 43 -56.19 -10.87 -56.49
N GLU A 44 -56.57 -10.44 -57.70
CA GLU A 44 -57.66 -9.50 -58.05
C GLU A 44 -57.33 -8.00 -58.21
N GLU A 45 -57.16 -7.65 -59.49
CA GLU A 45 -57.84 -6.59 -60.26
C GLU A 45 -58.39 -5.35 -59.52
N GLY A 46 -57.95 -4.18 -59.98
CA GLY A 46 -58.65 -2.92 -59.72
C GLY A 46 -57.76 -1.70 -59.84
N GLU A 47 -57.82 -1.04 -61.00
CA GLU A 47 -57.36 0.34 -61.18
C GLU A 47 -58.07 1.27 -60.20
N ALA A 48 -57.30 2.04 -59.42
CA ALA A 48 -57.76 3.31 -58.84
C ALA A 48 -56.57 4.16 -58.38
N GLU A 49 -56.49 5.37 -58.92
CA GLU A 49 -55.72 6.49 -58.38
C GLU A 49 -56.04 6.70 -56.90
N ALA A 50 -55.01 6.76 -56.06
CA ALA A 50 -55.14 7.27 -54.70
C ALA A 50 -53.84 7.95 -54.29
N GLU A 51 -53.90 9.28 -54.26
CA GLU A 51 -52.99 10.15 -53.52
C GLU A 51 -52.79 9.59 -52.11
N ARG A 52 -51.55 9.27 -51.73
CA ARG A 52 -51.18 8.98 -50.34
C ARG A 52 -50.23 10.07 -49.87
N GLU A 53 -50.70 10.85 -48.91
CA GLU A 53 -49.94 11.81 -48.13
C GLU A 53 -48.73 11.14 -47.45
N GLU A 54 -47.55 11.72 -47.61
CA GLU A 54 -46.33 11.29 -46.91
C GLU A 54 -46.35 11.75 -45.44
N PRO A 55 -45.83 10.94 -44.49
CA PRO A 55 -45.71 11.35 -43.11
C PRO A 55 -44.57 12.36 -42.93
N GLU A 56 -44.88 13.50 -42.30
CA GLU A 56 -43.92 14.52 -41.89
C GLU A 56 -42.82 13.94 -40.98
N GLY A 57 -41.55 14.15 -41.35
CA GLY A 57 -40.44 14.01 -40.39
C GLY A 57 -39.11 13.44 -40.91
N VAL A 58 -39.05 12.83 -42.10
CA VAL A 58 -37.78 12.33 -42.66
C VAL A 58 -37.43 13.13 -43.90
N ARG A 59 -36.45 14.04 -43.78
CA ARG A 59 -35.95 14.82 -44.92
C ARG A 59 -35.38 13.86 -45.96
N ALA A 60 -36.11 13.67 -47.06
CA ALA A 60 -35.68 12.82 -48.16
C ALA A 60 -34.28 13.25 -48.66
N PRO A 61 -33.40 12.29 -49.01
CA PRO A 61 -32.09 12.61 -49.57
C PRO A 61 -32.25 13.47 -50.83
N SER A 62 -31.42 14.51 -50.96
CA SER A 62 -31.40 15.41 -52.13
C SER A 62 -31.32 14.63 -53.44
N ALA A 63 -31.86 15.15 -54.54
CA ALA A 63 -31.82 14.52 -55.87
C ALA A 63 -30.45 13.86 -56.24
N PRO A 64 -29.28 14.51 -56.03
CA PRO A 64 -27.97 13.87 -56.27
C PRO A 64 -27.65 12.70 -55.33
N ALA A 65 -28.17 12.70 -54.10
CA ALA A 65 -28.03 11.59 -53.15
C ALA A 65 -28.96 10.40 -53.49
N ARG A 66 -30.14 10.65 -54.08
CA ARG A 66 -31.01 9.60 -54.64
C ARG A 66 -30.42 8.96 -55.88
N GLU A 67 -29.74 9.74 -56.74
CA GLU A 67 -28.95 9.17 -57.83
C GLU A 67 -27.82 8.29 -57.32
N LEU A 68 -27.11 8.71 -56.26
CA LEU A 68 -26.03 7.93 -55.66
C LEU A 68 -26.46 6.56 -55.07
N LEU A 69 -27.75 6.35 -54.80
CA LEU A 69 -28.29 5.11 -54.23
C LEU A 69 -28.90 4.16 -55.29
N LYS A 70 -28.81 4.49 -56.59
CA LYS A 70 -29.18 3.59 -57.69
C LYS A 70 -27.97 2.76 -58.11
N PHE A 71 -28.05 1.44 -57.92
CA PHE A 71 -26.93 0.48 -58.08
C PHE A 71 -26.64 0.02 -59.53
N SER A 72 -27.16 0.70 -60.56
CA SER A 72 -27.08 0.24 -61.95
C SER A 72 -26.10 1.01 -62.85
N THR A 73 -25.16 1.79 -62.30
CA THR A 73 -24.10 2.45 -63.09
C THR A 73 -22.71 2.21 -62.50
N PRO A 74 -21.70 1.85 -63.31
CA PRO A 74 -20.32 1.79 -62.83
C PRO A 74 -19.84 3.19 -62.44
N ARG A 75 -19.24 3.32 -61.25
CA ARG A 75 -18.76 4.60 -60.72
C ARG A 75 -17.31 4.54 -60.34
N ASP A 76 -16.69 5.71 -60.40
CA ASP A 76 -15.31 5.95 -60.01
C ASP A 76 -15.08 5.54 -58.53
N PRO A 77 -14.24 4.53 -58.25
CA PRO A 77 -13.94 4.10 -56.89
C PRO A 77 -13.31 5.20 -56.04
N ALA A 78 -12.67 6.21 -56.64
CA ALA A 78 -12.12 7.35 -55.91
C ALA A 78 -13.22 8.24 -55.31
N LEU A 79 -14.31 8.48 -56.04
CA LEU A 79 -15.46 9.26 -55.57
C LEU A 79 -16.27 8.50 -54.51
N LEU A 80 -16.43 7.19 -54.65
CA LEU A 80 -17.02 6.32 -53.62
C LEU A 80 -16.17 6.31 -52.35
N ALA A 81 -14.85 6.20 -52.47
CA ALA A 81 -13.94 6.28 -51.33
C ALA A 81 -13.97 7.67 -50.67
N GLN A 82 -14.03 8.77 -51.44
CA GLN A 82 -14.17 10.12 -50.89
C GLN A 82 -15.52 10.32 -50.19
N PHE A 83 -16.61 9.87 -50.78
CA PHE A 83 -17.96 9.95 -50.19
C PHE A 83 -18.07 9.13 -48.90
N VAL A 84 -17.48 7.93 -48.88
CA VAL A 84 -17.37 7.11 -47.67
C VAL A 84 -16.46 7.79 -46.65
N LYS A 85 -15.32 8.36 -47.03
CA LYS A 85 -14.39 9.07 -46.13
C LYS A 85 -14.94 10.39 -45.58
N LEU A 86 -15.85 11.06 -46.30
CA LEU A 86 -16.53 12.29 -45.85
C LEU A 86 -17.77 12.02 -45.00
N ARG A 87 -18.50 10.93 -45.26
CA ARG A 87 -19.72 10.57 -44.53
C ARG A 87 -19.45 9.63 -43.34
N VAL A 88 -18.38 8.85 -43.41
CA VAL A 88 -17.70 8.24 -42.27
C VAL A 88 -16.74 9.29 -41.71
N ILE A 89 -17.31 10.30 -41.06
CA ILE A 89 -16.62 10.99 -39.98
C ILE A 89 -16.10 9.87 -39.08
N GLU A 90 -14.79 9.67 -38.94
CA GLU A 90 -14.23 8.71 -37.98
C GLU A 90 -14.81 9.05 -36.59
N PRO A 91 -15.84 8.33 -36.11
CA PRO A 91 -16.61 8.76 -34.95
C PRO A 91 -15.72 8.72 -33.72
N GLU A 92 -14.78 7.77 -33.70
CA GLU A 92 -13.76 7.63 -32.67
C GLU A 92 -12.81 8.82 -32.61
N ASN A 93 -12.36 9.34 -33.76
CA ASN A 93 -11.44 10.48 -33.79
C ASN A 93 -12.16 11.78 -33.43
N THR A 94 -13.44 11.92 -33.76
CA THR A 94 -14.25 13.07 -33.32
C THR A 94 -14.61 12.98 -31.84
N PHE A 95 -14.96 11.81 -31.33
CA PHE A 95 -15.24 11.58 -29.91
C PHE A 95 -13.98 11.76 -29.04
N TRP A 96 -12.83 11.28 -29.51
CA TRP A 96 -11.53 11.53 -28.88
C TRP A 96 -11.19 13.02 -28.83
N ARG A 97 -11.28 13.73 -29.96
CA ARG A 97 -11.03 15.18 -30.01
C ARG A 97 -11.95 15.95 -29.06
N ARG A 98 -13.23 15.58 -29.00
CA ARG A 98 -14.22 16.13 -28.07
C ARG A 98 -13.81 15.91 -26.61
N GLY A 99 -13.34 14.71 -26.27
CA GLY A 99 -12.80 14.40 -24.94
C GLY A 99 -11.58 15.23 -24.58
N ILE A 100 -10.61 15.35 -25.49
CA ILE A 100 -9.41 16.18 -25.29
C ILE A 100 -9.77 17.66 -25.12
N GLN A 101 -10.67 18.21 -25.94
CA GLN A 101 -11.16 19.59 -25.80
C GLN A 101 -11.80 19.82 -24.43
N ALA A 102 -12.62 18.87 -23.97
CA ALA A 102 -13.23 18.92 -22.65
C ALA A 102 -12.18 18.85 -21.52
N CYS A 103 -11.15 18.00 -21.64
CA CYS A 103 -10.04 17.94 -20.68
C CYS A 103 -9.26 19.26 -20.62
N VAL A 104 -8.86 19.83 -21.77
CA VAL A 104 -8.12 21.10 -21.84
C VAL A 104 -8.92 22.22 -21.19
N ARG A 105 -10.22 22.29 -21.49
CA ARG A 105 -11.10 23.30 -20.88
C ARG A 105 -11.26 23.08 -19.39
N TYR A 106 -11.44 21.84 -18.94
CA TYR A 106 -11.49 21.51 -17.52
C TYR A 106 -10.25 21.98 -16.77
N VAL A 107 -9.06 21.66 -17.27
CA VAL A 107 -7.78 22.10 -16.68
C VAL A 107 -7.70 23.63 -16.63
N LYS A 108 -8.12 24.31 -17.70
CA LYS A 108 -8.12 25.78 -17.75
C LYS A 108 -9.06 26.43 -16.74
N GLU A 109 -10.30 25.94 -16.63
CA GLU A 109 -11.33 26.52 -15.76
C GLU A 109 -11.07 26.22 -14.27
N THR A 110 -10.56 25.02 -13.97
CA THR A 110 -10.28 24.60 -12.59
C THR A 110 -8.88 24.98 -12.11
N GLY A 111 -7.95 25.28 -13.03
CA GLY A 111 -6.52 25.43 -12.72
C GLY A 111 -5.87 24.13 -12.24
N ALA A 112 -6.53 22.97 -12.44
CA ALA A 112 -6.06 21.70 -11.91
C ALA A 112 -4.81 21.22 -12.64
N GLN A 113 -3.74 20.92 -11.88
CA GLN A 113 -2.52 20.32 -12.43
C GLN A 113 -2.71 18.84 -12.81
N GLN A 114 -3.72 18.18 -12.25
CA GLN A 114 -4.05 16.77 -12.51
C GLN A 114 -5.53 16.63 -12.88
N LEU A 115 -5.85 15.78 -13.86
CA LEU A 115 -7.22 15.47 -14.31
C LEU A 115 -7.95 14.56 -13.32
N ARG A 116 -8.24 15.08 -12.12
CA ARG A 116 -9.09 14.45 -11.09
C ARG A 116 -10.56 14.82 -11.31
N VAL A 117 -11.10 14.43 -12.46
CA VAL A 117 -12.51 14.70 -12.82
C VAL A 117 -13.43 13.67 -12.13
N PRO A 118 -14.51 14.10 -11.44
CA PRO A 118 -15.53 13.20 -10.88
C PRO A 118 -16.15 12.28 -11.96
N TYR A 119 -16.53 11.07 -11.59
CA TYR A 119 -17.00 10.05 -12.55
C TYR A 119 -18.28 10.47 -13.30
N ASP A 120 -19.19 11.14 -12.59
CA ASP A 120 -20.48 11.64 -13.06
C ASP A 120 -20.39 13.05 -13.68
N TYR A 121 -19.19 13.64 -13.76
CA TYR A 121 -19.02 14.97 -14.32
C TYR A 121 -19.34 14.99 -15.82
N ILE A 122 -20.28 15.85 -16.18
CA ILE A 122 -20.72 16.15 -17.54
C ILE A 122 -20.37 17.62 -17.84
N THR A 123 -19.88 17.90 -19.05
CA THR A 123 -19.51 19.27 -19.42
C THR A 123 -20.73 20.19 -19.43
N PRO A 124 -20.64 21.41 -18.85
CA PRO A 124 -21.73 22.38 -18.84
C PRO A 124 -22.20 22.76 -20.26
N ASP A 125 -23.43 23.26 -20.37
CA ASP A 125 -24.00 23.71 -21.65
C ASP A 125 -23.25 24.88 -22.30
N THR A 126 -22.47 25.62 -21.50
CA THR A 126 -21.61 26.71 -21.97
C THR A 126 -20.29 26.21 -22.60
N TRP A 127 -20.03 24.91 -22.54
CA TRP A 127 -18.84 24.30 -23.12
C TRP A 127 -19.07 23.86 -24.56
N VAL A 128 -17.99 23.76 -25.32
CA VAL A 128 -17.97 23.08 -26.61
C VAL A 128 -16.94 21.95 -26.51
N PRO A 129 -17.37 20.68 -26.51
CA PRO A 129 -18.76 20.20 -26.57
C PRO A 129 -19.51 20.32 -25.23
N ALA A 130 -20.78 20.71 -25.30
CA ALA A 130 -21.74 20.65 -24.18
C ALA A 130 -22.23 19.21 -23.93
N GLY A 131 -22.62 18.90 -22.70
CA GLY A 131 -23.23 17.63 -22.34
C GLY A 131 -22.32 16.40 -22.53
N PHE A 132 -21.01 16.61 -22.64
CA PHE A 132 -20.05 15.53 -22.85
C PHE A 132 -19.75 14.83 -21.52
N PRO A 133 -19.89 13.49 -21.43
CA PRO A 133 -19.70 12.75 -20.18
C PRO A 133 -18.20 12.55 -19.89
N LEU A 134 -17.50 13.63 -19.55
CA LEU A 134 -16.05 13.67 -19.39
C LEU A 134 -15.55 12.69 -18.31
N GLY A 135 -16.27 12.58 -17.18
CA GLY A 135 -15.90 11.67 -16.09
C GLY A 135 -15.90 10.20 -16.52
N THR A 136 -16.98 9.77 -17.18
CA THR A 136 -17.12 8.41 -17.71
C THR A 136 -16.13 8.15 -18.85
N TRP A 137 -15.95 9.13 -19.75
CA TRP A 137 -14.99 9.05 -20.84
C TRP A 137 -13.56 8.82 -20.34
N LEU A 138 -13.12 9.56 -19.32
CA LEU A 138 -11.82 9.37 -18.67
C LEU A 138 -11.72 8.01 -17.97
N ALA A 139 -12.80 7.54 -17.35
CA ALA A 139 -12.83 6.20 -16.75
C ALA A 139 -12.64 5.09 -17.81
N ASP A 140 -13.22 5.24 -18.99
CA ASP A 140 -13.03 4.30 -20.09
C ASP A 140 -11.60 4.36 -20.66
N GLN A 141 -10.98 5.55 -20.68
CA GLN A 141 -9.56 5.65 -21.04
C GLN A 141 -8.67 4.91 -20.03
N ARG A 142 -8.95 5.01 -18.72
CA ARG A 142 -8.23 4.24 -17.68
C ARG A 142 -8.38 2.74 -17.88
N LYS A 143 -9.59 2.26 -18.21
CA LYS A 143 -9.83 0.83 -18.50
C LYS A 143 -9.05 0.38 -19.75
N SER A 144 -9.10 1.16 -20.83
CA SER A 144 -8.38 0.85 -22.07
C SER A 144 -6.87 0.87 -21.90
N HIS A 145 -6.33 1.81 -21.13
CA HIS A 145 -4.92 1.87 -20.77
C HIS A 145 -4.50 0.64 -19.94
N LYS A 146 -5.27 0.31 -18.89
CA LYS A 146 -5.01 -0.89 -18.07
C LYS A 146 -5.05 -2.18 -18.90
N ALA A 147 -5.88 -2.24 -19.93
CA ALA A 147 -5.98 -3.37 -20.84
C ALA A 147 -4.90 -3.38 -21.94
N GLY A 148 -4.01 -2.37 -21.99
CA GLY A 148 -2.98 -2.25 -23.04
C GLY A 148 -3.53 -1.97 -24.44
N ARG A 149 -4.77 -1.47 -24.54
CA ARG A 149 -5.45 -1.20 -25.83
C ARG A 149 -5.42 0.26 -26.26
N LEU A 150 -4.96 1.15 -25.38
CA LEU A 150 -4.88 2.57 -25.68
C LEU A 150 -3.59 2.87 -26.44
N ASP A 151 -3.73 3.48 -27.62
CA ASP A 151 -2.60 3.90 -28.46
C ASP A 151 -1.60 4.79 -27.69
N ALA A 152 -0.30 4.64 -27.98
CA ALA A 152 0.76 5.35 -27.27
C ALA A 152 0.65 6.88 -27.43
N GLY A 153 0.29 7.38 -28.62
CA GLY A 153 0.09 8.81 -28.84
C GLY A 153 -1.11 9.36 -28.06
N ARG A 154 -2.15 8.55 -27.87
CA ARG A 154 -3.30 8.89 -27.00
C ARG A 154 -2.92 8.94 -25.53
N VAL A 155 -2.05 8.02 -25.08
CA VAL A 155 -1.49 8.05 -23.72
C VAL A 155 -0.68 9.32 -23.49
N GLU A 156 0.20 9.67 -24.42
CA GLU A 156 1.03 10.88 -24.33
C GLU A 156 0.20 12.16 -24.31
N GLN A 157 -0.82 12.26 -25.17
CA GLN A 157 -1.74 13.41 -25.19
C GLN A 157 -2.45 13.61 -23.84
N LEU A 158 -2.95 12.54 -23.23
CA LEU A 158 -3.59 12.60 -21.93
C LEU A 158 -2.58 12.87 -20.80
N ALA A 159 -1.38 12.29 -20.88
CA ALA A 159 -0.30 12.55 -19.92
C ALA A 159 0.08 14.04 -19.91
N GLY A 160 0.19 14.68 -21.08
CA GLY A 160 0.44 16.12 -21.21
C GLY A 160 -0.64 17.01 -20.60
N LEU A 161 -1.85 16.47 -20.36
CA LEU A 161 -2.95 17.15 -19.67
C LEU A 161 -3.03 16.79 -18.17
N GLY A 162 -2.06 16.06 -17.63
CA GLY A 162 -2.04 15.65 -16.23
C GLY A 162 -2.97 14.47 -15.94
N MET A 163 -3.14 13.54 -16.88
CA MET A 163 -3.99 12.36 -16.69
C MET A 163 -3.51 11.47 -15.53
N VAL A 164 -4.41 11.23 -14.57
CA VAL A 164 -4.20 10.27 -13.48
C VAL A 164 -4.78 8.93 -13.89
N TRP A 165 -3.91 7.99 -14.25
CA TRP A 165 -4.28 6.62 -14.62
C TRP A 165 -4.74 5.80 -13.41
N SER A 166 -4.11 6.03 -12.26
CA SER A 166 -4.34 5.29 -11.03
C SER A 166 -4.07 6.18 -9.82
N HIS A 167 -5.12 6.45 -9.05
CA HIS A 167 -5.01 7.24 -7.81
C HIS A 167 -4.12 6.53 -6.78
N GLN A 168 -4.07 5.20 -6.81
CA GLN A 168 -3.22 4.40 -5.92
C GLN A 168 -1.75 4.49 -6.29
N ASP A 169 -1.41 4.63 -7.58
CA ASP A 169 -0.03 4.84 -8.02
C ASP A 169 0.43 6.24 -7.64
N VAL A 170 -0.38 7.27 -7.90
CA VAL A 170 -0.06 8.64 -7.48
C VAL A 170 0.14 8.74 -5.97
N ALA A 171 -0.76 8.17 -5.17
CA ALA A 171 -0.62 8.17 -3.71
C ALA A 171 0.60 7.38 -3.22
N PHE A 172 1.01 6.33 -3.94
CA PHE A 172 2.23 5.60 -3.64
C PHE A 172 3.47 6.44 -3.97
N GLU A 173 3.52 7.08 -5.14
CA GLU A 173 4.63 7.96 -5.53
C GLU A 173 4.79 9.17 -4.59
N GLU A 174 3.68 9.81 -4.19
CA GLU A 174 3.69 10.88 -3.19
C GLU A 174 4.28 10.40 -1.85
N GLY A 175 3.87 9.21 -1.39
CA GLY A 175 4.41 8.61 -0.17
C GLY A 175 5.86 8.16 -0.30
N LEU A 176 6.27 7.67 -1.47
CA LEU A 176 7.63 7.28 -1.77
C LEU A 176 8.56 8.51 -1.78
N ALA A 177 8.10 9.64 -2.33
CA ALA A 177 8.82 10.90 -2.28
C ALA A 177 9.02 11.39 -0.83
N ALA A 178 7.96 11.36 -0.01
CA ALA A 178 8.04 11.69 1.41
C ALA A 178 8.98 10.73 2.18
N ALA A 179 8.96 9.44 1.84
CA ALA A 179 9.87 8.44 2.41
C ALA A 179 11.34 8.68 2.05
N ARG A 180 11.63 9.05 0.79
CA ARG A 180 12.99 9.43 0.36
C ARG A 180 13.48 10.68 1.09
N ALA A 181 12.62 11.69 1.21
CA ALA A 181 12.95 12.93 1.92
C ALA A 181 13.23 12.66 3.41
N TRP A 182 12.35 11.87 4.06
CA TRP A 182 12.56 11.42 5.44
C TRP A 182 13.91 10.70 5.60
N ALA A 183 14.17 9.68 4.78
CA ALA A 183 15.37 8.87 4.88
C ALA A 183 16.65 9.66 4.60
N THR A 184 16.60 10.65 3.71
CA THR A 184 17.74 11.54 3.42
C THR A 184 18.14 12.34 4.66
N VAL A 185 17.17 12.83 5.45
CA VAL A 185 17.46 13.63 6.64
C VAL A 185 17.76 12.76 7.86
N HIS A 186 17.09 11.61 8.00
CA HIS A 186 17.14 10.78 9.21
C HIS A 186 18.10 9.59 9.10
N GLY A 187 18.59 9.31 7.89
CA GLY A 187 19.51 8.22 7.58
C GLY A 187 18.89 6.81 7.59
N HIS A 188 17.55 6.72 7.62
CA HIS A 188 16.77 5.47 7.66
C HIS A 188 15.29 5.68 7.33
N LEU A 189 14.58 4.62 6.90
CA LEU A 189 13.14 4.62 6.64
C LEU A 189 12.36 3.95 7.78
N LEU A 190 12.57 4.46 8.99
CA LEU A 190 11.92 3.96 10.23
C LEU A 190 11.19 5.05 11.01
N PRO A 191 10.32 5.84 10.34
CA PRO A 191 9.57 6.89 11.01
C PRO A 191 8.73 6.32 12.16
N PRO A 192 8.63 7.03 13.30
CA PRO A 192 7.59 6.77 14.30
C PRO A 192 6.19 6.82 13.68
N ALA A 193 5.23 6.08 14.24
CA ALA A 193 3.89 5.95 13.63
C ALA A 193 3.15 7.30 13.45
N ALA A 194 3.40 8.26 14.33
CA ALA A 194 2.81 9.60 14.29
C ALA A 194 3.62 10.62 13.48
N ALA A 195 4.72 10.20 12.85
CA ALA A 195 5.59 11.11 12.12
C ALA A 195 4.90 11.68 10.87
N VAL A 196 5.07 12.99 10.69
CA VAL A 196 4.60 13.77 9.53
C VAL A 196 5.81 14.48 8.94
N TRP A 197 5.94 14.42 7.61
CA TRP A 197 7.00 15.06 6.85
C TRP A 197 6.39 15.95 5.77
N ASP A 198 6.64 17.27 5.84
CA ASP A 198 6.05 18.25 4.91
C ASP A 198 4.52 18.12 4.73
N GLY A 199 3.82 17.87 5.85
CA GLY A 199 2.37 17.65 5.86
C GLY A 199 1.91 16.25 5.43
N TYR A 200 2.82 15.40 4.95
CA TYR A 200 2.54 14.03 4.58
C TYR A 200 2.70 13.07 5.79
N PRO A 201 1.71 12.22 6.12
CA PRO A 201 1.77 11.31 7.27
C PRO A 201 2.66 10.08 7.01
N VAL A 202 3.96 10.31 6.81
CA VAL A 202 4.96 9.29 6.42
C VAL A 202 5.01 8.12 7.40
N GLY A 203 4.84 8.35 8.70
CA GLY A 203 4.83 7.29 9.72
C GLY A 203 3.70 6.29 9.52
N THR A 204 2.49 6.79 9.27
CA THR A 204 1.32 5.93 9.01
C THR A 204 1.41 5.27 7.65
N TRP A 205 1.89 5.99 6.63
CA TRP A 205 2.10 5.43 5.30
C TRP A 205 3.10 4.28 5.32
N THR A 206 4.32 4.46 5.86
CA THR A 206 5.32 3.39 5.92
C THR A 206 4.84 2.20 6.75
N LYS A 207 4.07 2.43 7.83
CA LYS A 207 3.41 1.35 8.59
C LYS A 207 2.47 0.51 7.69
N ASN A 208 1.66 1.15 6.87
CA ASN A 208 0.76 0.46 5.94
C ASN A 208 1.55 -0.28 4.85
N GLN A 209 2.64 0.30 4.35
CA GLN A 209 3.53 -0.38 3.41
C GLN A 209 4.15 -1.65 4.01
N ARG A 210 4.57 -1.62 5.29
CA ARG A 210 5.08 -2.82 5.98
C ARG A 210 4.01 -3.89 6.13
N TYR A 211 2.78 -3.51 6.41
CA TYR A 211 1.65 -4.44 6.48
C TYR A 211 1.41 -5.11 5.11
N ALA A 212 1.37 -4.31 4.04
CA ALA A 212 1.23 -4.80 2.68
C ALA A 212 2.39 -5.71 2.24
N ALA A 213 3.63 -5.39 2.65
CA ALA A 213 4.80 -6.22 2.38
C ALA A 213 4.74 -7.56 3.10
N ARG A 214 4.39 -7.58 4.39
CA ARG A 214 4.23 -8.84 5.15
C ARG A 214 3.11 -9.71 4.59
N ALA A 215 2.00 -9.11 4.14
CA ALA A 215 0.95 -9.83 3.46
C ALA A 215 1.44 -10.44 2.13
N ALA A 216 2.32 -9.74 1.41
CA ALA A 216 2.96 -10.28 0.21
C ALA A 216 3.88 -11.46 0.54
N ASP A 217 4.67 -11.37 1.62
CA ASP A 217 5.56 -12.44 2.08
C ASP A 217 4.76 -13.70 2.46
N THR A 218 3.71 -13.56 3.28
CA THR A 218 2.81 -14.68 3.61
C THR A 218 2.16 -15.30 2.37
N ASN A 219 1.77 -14.48 1.40
CA ASN A 219 1.22 -14.99 0.14
C ASN A 219 2.28 -15.73 -0.69
N ALA A 220 3.55 -15.31 -0.65
CA ALA A 220 4.64 -16.02 -1.31
C ALA A 220 4.90 -17.38 -0.63
N GLU A 221 5.00 -17.41 0.70
CA GLU A 221 5.16 -18.63 1.50
C GLU A 221 4.04 -19.65 1.23
N ARG A 222 2.78 -19.19 1.15
CA ARG A 222 1.65 -20.09 0.83
C ARG A 222 1.76 -20.67 -0.58
N ARG A 223 2.17 -19.88 -1.56
CA ARG A 223 2.36 -20.38 -2.94
C ARG A 223 3.48 -21.42 -3.00
N GLU A 224 4.59 -21.17 -2.31
CA GLU A 224 5.71 -22.12 -2.22
C GLU A 224 5.30 -23.42 -1.53
N ALA A 225 4.47 -23.34 -0.49
CA ALA A 225 3.88 -24.49 0.19
C ALA A 225 2.74 -25.18 -0.60
N GLY A 226 2.39 -24.70 -1.80
CA GLY A 226 1.28 -25.23 -2.61
C GLY A 226 -0.11 -24.96 -2.04
N LEU A 227 -0.24 -24.02 -1.10
CA LEU A 227 -1.50 -23.62 -0.46
C LEU A 227 -2.19 -22.51 -1.24
N ALA A 228 -3.53 -22.48 -1.20
CA ALA A 228 -4.31 -21.41 -1.80
C ALA A 228 -4.05 -20.07 -1.10
N VAL A 229 -3.89 -19.01 -1.90
CA VAL A 229 -3.81 -17.62 -1.45
C VAL A 229 -5.23 -17.08 -1.29
N GLU A 230 -5.58 -16.66 -0.07
CA GLU A 230 -6.93 -16.18 0.24
C GLU A 230 -7.26 -14.86 -0.46
N THR A 231 -6.31 -13.92 -0.48
CA THR A 231 -6.45 -12.63 -1.20
C THR A 231 -5.09 -12.02 -1.49
N SER A 232 -4.88 -11.58 -2.74
CA SER A 232 -3.71 -10.79 -3.15
C SER A 232 -3.97 -9.28 -3.12
N THR A 233 -5.22 -8.86 -2.97
CA THR A 233 -5.63 -7.47 -2.85
C THR A 233 -4.96 -6.81 -1.65
N GLY A 234 -4.27 -5.69 -1.89
CA GLY A 234 -3.56 -4.95 -0.84
C GLY A 234 -2.17 -5.48 -0.50
N ALA A 235 -1.76 -6.63 -1.05
CA ALA A 235 -0.37 -7.07 -0.98
C ALA A 235 0.53 -6.10 -1.76
N LEU A 236 1.72 -5.81 -1.23
CA LEU A 236 2.64 -4.89 -1.86
C LEU A 236 3.20 -5.50 -3.16
N ALA A 237 3.07 -4.77 -4.27
CA ALA A 237 3.67 -5.18 -5.54
C ALA A 237 5.21 -5.22 -5.42
N GLU A 238 5.84 -6.16 -6.13
CA GLU A 238 7.31 -6.36 -6.10
C GLU A 238 8.08 -5.09 -6.46
N ALA A 239 7.69 -4.40 -7.54
CA ALA A 239 8.32 -3.13 -7.93
C ALA A 239 8.23 -2.06 -6.83
N ARG A 240 7.11 -2.01 -6.09
CA ARG A 240 6.92 -1.07 -4.97
C ARG A 240 7.75 -1.45 -3.75
N ARG A 241 7.93 -2.76 -3.49
CA ARG A 241 8.84 -3.27 -2.46
C ARG A 241 10.28 -2.89 -2.80
N ALA A 242 10.72 -3.16 -4.03
CA ALA A 242 12.06 -2.82 -4.50
C ALA A 242 12.37 -1.32 -4.35
N ALA A 243 11.41 -0.45 -4.71
CA ALA A 243 11.55 1.00 -4.53
C ALA A 243 11.74 1.44 -3.07
N LEU A 244 11.16 0.72 -2.11
CA LEU A 244 11.35 0.99 -0.67
C LEU A 244 12.67 0.42 -0.14
N GLU A 245 13.08 -0.75 -0.64
CA GLU A 245 14.36 -1.39 -0.29
C GLU A 245 15.55 -0.58 -0.79
N GLU A 246 15.43 0.09 -1.94
CA GLU A 246 16.43 1.04 -2.43
C GLU A 246 16.67 2.20 -1.47
N ILE A 247 15.62 2.64 -0.76
CA ILE A 247 15.73 3.73 0.23
C ILE A 247 16.43 3.23 1.49
N ASP A 248 15.97 2.09 2.01
CA ASP A 248 16.53 1.47 3.20
C ASP A 248 16.17 -0.02 3.20
N PRO A 249 17.11 -0.95 2.99
CA PRO A 249 16.84 -2.39 3.01
C PRO A 249 16.24 -2.86 4.35
N GLY A 250 16.50 -2.15 5.44
CA GLY A 250 15.98 -2.40 6.78
C GLY A 250 14.60 -1.79 7.04
N TRP A 251 13.89 -1.26 6.03
CA TRP A 251 12.63 -0.56 6.22
C TRP A 251 11.50 -1.45 6.78
N CYS A 252 11.50 -2.75 6.45
CA CYS A 252 10.48 -3.73 6.87
C CYS A 252 11.11 -4.91 7.65
N PRO A 253 11.58 -4.69 8.89
CA PRO A 253 12.19 -5.75 9.68
C PRO A 253 11.15 -6.78 10.13
N VAL A 254 11.62 -8.01 10.35
CA VAL A 254 10.84 -9.10 10.97
C VAL A 254 10.64 -8.89 12.48
N TRP A 255 11.46 -8.04 13.11
CA TRP A 255 11.37 -7.64 14.51
C TRP A 255 10.77 -6.23 14.69
N ASN A 256 10.87 -5.69 15.90
CA ASN A 256 10.33 -4.39 16.25
C ASN A 256 11.05 -3.24 15.50
N THR A 257 10.28 -2.34 14.89
CA THR A 257 10.82 -1.19 14.13
C THR A 257 11.60 -0.19 14.99
N GLY A 258 11.27 -0.05 16.28
CA GLY A 258 12.05 0.74 17.23
C GLY A 258 13.42 0.14 17.52
N TRP A 259 13.52 -1.20 17.60
CA TRP A 259 14.83 -1.87 17.69
C TRP A 259 15.67 -1.59 16.43
N GLN A 260 15.07 -1.75 15.24
CA GLN A 260 15.75 -1.47 13.97
C GLN A 260 16.17 0.01 13.87
N ARG A 261 15.34 0.93 14.39
CA ARG A 261 15.64 2.36 14.42
C ARG A 261 16.87 2.63 15.27
N CYS A 262 16.88 2.17 16.54
CA CYS A 262 18.03 2.36 17.42
C CYS A 262 19.31 1.72 16.84
N PHE A 263 19.20 0.52 16.27
CA PHE A 263 20.31 -0.12 15.55
C PHE A 263 20.87 0.79 14.47
N ARG A 264 20.00 1.34 13.60
CA ARG A 264 20.43 2.20 12.49
C ARG A 264 20.99 3.55 12.97
N LEU A 265 20.46 4.10 14.06
CA LEU A 265 20.99 5.33 14.67
C LEU A 265 22.39 5.11 15.26
N VAL A 266 22.63 3.98 15.94
CA VAL A 266 23.97 3.63 16.43
C VAL A 266 24.91 3.36 15.24
N GLN A 267 24.43 2.65 14.21
CA GLN A 267 25.22 2.40 13.01
C GLN A 267 25.67 3.70 12.33
N ASN A 268 24.75 4.65 12.13
CA ASN A 268 25.07 5.96 11.53
C ASN A 268 26.07 6.73 12.41
N LEU A 269 25.85 6.76 13.73
CA LEU A 269 26.78 7.38 14.67
C LEU A 269 28.21 6.84 14.53
N LEU A 270 28.37 5.51 14.43
CA LEU A 270 29.68 4.88 14.26
C LEU A 270 30.29 5.17 12.89
N GLN A 271 29.47 5.18 11.82
CA GLN A 271 29.91 5.54 10.47
C GLN A 271 30.42 6.98 10.38
N ASP A 272 29.82 7.88 11.16
CA ASP A 272 30.23 9.29 11.26
C ASP A 272 31.45 9.50 12.19
N GLY A 273 32.10 8.42 12.65
CA GLY A 273 33.28 8.48 13.52
C GLY A 273 32.97 8.64 15.01
N GLY A 274 31.71 8.49 15.41
CA GLY A 274 31.29 8.46 16.81
C GLY A 274 31.73 7.18 17.54
N VAL A 275 31.54 7.19 18.86
CA VAL A 275 31.84 6.04 19.73
C VAL A 275 30.56 5.34 20.18
N LEU A 276 30.65 4.04 20.44
CA LEU A 276 29.51 3.26 20.93
C LEU A 276 28.99 3.85 22.24
N PRO A 277 27.71 4.27 22.32
CA PRO A 277 27.17 4.87 23.53
C PRO A 277 26.90 3.78 24.57
N VAL A 278 27.62 3.82 25.69
CA VAL A 278 27.46 2.87 26.80
C VAL A 278 26.79 3.47 28.04
N LEU A 279 26.63 4.79 28.06
CA LEU A 279 26.01 5.54 29.18
C LEU A 279 24.63 6.05 28.79
N ALA A 280 23.61 5.66 29.56
CA ALA A 280 22.25 6.14 29.39
C ALA A 280 22.15 7.68 29.56
N GLY A 281 21.31 8.31 28.73
CA GLY A 281 21.01 9.74 28.77
C GLY A 281 22.08 10.66 28.19
N LYS A 282 23.19 10.13 27.68
CA LYS A 282 24.27 10.93 27.08
C LYS A 282 24.11 11.16 25.59
N VAL A 283 23.67 10.14 24.85
CA VAL A 283 23.49 10.21 23.41
C VAL A 283 22.02 9.95 23.10
N ILE A 284 21.29 11.04 22.86
CA ILE A 284 19.87 11.00 22.47
C ILE A 284 19.76 11.50 21.04
N VAL A 285 19.36 10.62 20.13
CA VAL A 285 19.23 10.93 18.71
C VAL A 285 17.82 10.61 18.27
N GLN A 286 17.14 11.57 17.64
CA GLN A 286 15.73 11.46 17.22
C GLN A 286 14.78 11.00 18.35
N GLY A 287 15.07 11.40 19.59
CA GLY A 287 14.27 11.05 20.78
C GLY A 287 14.58 9.67 21.38
N GLU A 288 15.51 8.89 20.79
CA GLU A 288 15.93 7.59 21.30
C GLU A 288 17.23 7.71 22.12
N ASP A 289 17.23 7.16 23.34
CA ASP A 289 18.41 7.09 24.20
C ASP A 289 19.26 5.87 23.81
N LEU A 290 20.28 6.11 23.00
CA LEU A 290 21.10 5.04 22.42
C LEU A 290 21.94 4.32 23.47
N GLY A 291 22.41 5.04 24.50
CA GLY A 291 23.16 4.44 25.59
C GLY A 291 22.32 3.46 26.39
N ARG A 292 21.09 3.87 26.76
CA ARG A 292 20.13 2.96 27.40
C ARG A 292 19.80 1.75 26.51
N TRP A 293 19.63 1.98 25.20
CA TRP A 293 19.31 0.90 24.26
C TRP A 293 20.45 -0.13 24.15
N VAL A 294 21.71 0.32 24.03
CA VAL A 294 22.90 -0.55 24.00
C VAL A 294 22.99 -1.38 25.29
N THR A 295 22.87 -0.75 26.46
CA THR A 295 22.87 -1.45 27.75
C THR A 295 21.76 -2.52 27.80
N ALA A 296 20.57 -2.20 27.31
CA ALA A 296 19.45 -3.16 27.25
C ALA A 296 19.76 -4.34 26.33
N GLN A 297 20.45 -4.13 25.20
CA GLN A 297 20.87 -5.23 24.31
C GLN A 297 21.88 -6.14 24.99
N ARG A 298 22.91 -5.57 25.64
CA ARG A 298 23.94 -6.34 26.36
C ARG A 298 23.34 -7.23 27.45
N HIS A 299 22.40 -6.71 28.25
CA HIS A 299 21.76 -7.46 29.34
C HIS A 299 20.66 -8.42 28.85
N GLY A 300 19.98 -8.09 27.76
CA GLY A 300 18.91 -8.86 27.16
C GLY A 300 19.36 -9.84 26.08
N TRP A 301 20.67 -10.13 25.98
CA TRP A 301 21.26 -10.84 24.84
C TRP A 301 20.57 -12.17 24.49
N GLU A 302 20.25 -12.96 25.51
CA GLU A 302 19.57 -14.26 25.36
C GLU A 302 18.14 -14.17 24.83
N GLN A 303 17.51 -12.98 24.87
CA GLN A 303 16.18 -12.75 24.31
C GLN A 303 16.22 -12.27 22.84
N LEU A 304 17.40 -11.99 22.31
CA LEU A 304 17.57 -11.53 20.94
C LEU A 304 17.51 -12.70 19.97
N LEU A 305 16.97 -12.45 18.77
CA LEU A 305 17.03 -13.42 17.69
C LEU A 305 18.49 -13.63 17.23
N PRO A 306 18.86 -14.81 16.70
CA PRO A 306 20.22 -15.06 16.22
C PRO A 306 20.72 -14.01 15.21
N ALA A 307 19.85 -13.57 14.29
CA ALA A 307 20.17 -12.50 13.36
C ALA A 307 20.42 -11.14 14.04
N GLN A 308 19.71 -10.84 15.14
CA GLN A 308 19.95 -9.62 15.91
C GLN A 308 21.30 -9.69 16.64
N GLN A 309 21.62 -10.82 17.28
CA GLN A 309 22.92 -11.03 17.92
C GLN A 309 24.06 -10.86 16.91
N TRP A 310 23.94 -11.49 15.74
CA TRP A 310 24.92 -11.36 14.66
C TRP A 310 25.11 -9.91 14.22
N LEU A 311 24.02 -9.15 14.01
CA LEU A 311 24.09 -7.74 13.64
C LEU A 311 24.77 -6.89 14.71
N LEU A 312 24.42 -7.10 15.98
CA LEU A 312 25.01 -6.34 17.09
C LEU A 312 26.52 -6.60 17.22
N GLU A 313 26.92 -7.85 17.16
CA GLU A 313 28.33 -8.26 17.29
C GLU A 313 29.15 -7.83 16.07
N ASN A 314 28.69 -8.14 14.86
CA ASN A 314 29.50 -7.98 13.65
C ASN A 314 29.39 -6.59 13.01
N VAL A 315 28.30 -5.86 13.24
CA VAL A 315 28.09 -4.52 12.64
C VAL A 315 28.35 -3.41 13.64
N LEU A 316 27.95 -3.58 14.91
CA LEU A 316 28.07 -2.53 15.93
C LEU A 316 29.15 -2.79 16.98
N GLY A 317 29.75 -3.99 17.02
CA GLY A 317 30.72 -4.36 18.05
C GLY A 317 30.13 -4.41 19.47
N ILE A 318 28.83 -4.74 19.59
CA ILE A 318 28.16 -4.89 20.89
C ILE A 318 28.21 -6.37 21.28
N GLU A 319 28.78 -6.63 22.45
CA GLU A 319 28.90 -7.97 23.04
C GLU A 319 27.93 -8.18 24.21
N PRO A 320 27.55 -9.43 24.54
CA PRO A 320 26.75 -9.71 25.73
C PRO A 320 27.41 -9.20 27.01
N ALA A 321 26.60 -8.74 27.96
CA ALA A 321 27.09 -8.33 29.28
C ALA A 321 27.71 -9.53 30.01
N GLU A 322 28.92 -9.35 30.53
CA GLU A 322 29.62 -10.32 31.38
C GLU A 322 29.06 -10.33 32.82
N GLY A 323 29.44 -11.34 33.62
CA GLY A 323 28.87 -11.59 34.95
C GLY A 323 28.98 -10.42 35.94
N VAL A 324 29.99 -9.55 35.80
CA VAL A 324 30.20 -8.36 36.64
C VAL A 324 29.34 -7.17 36.17
N GLU A 325 28.98 -7.13 34.88
CA GLU A 325 28.17 -6.07 34.28
C GLU A 325 26.68 -6.34 34.37
N ARG A 326 26.27 -7.62 34.44
CA ARG A 326 24.86 -7.98 34.59
C ARG A 326 24.36 -7.44 35.94
N PRO A 327 23.32 -6.59 35.97
CA PRO A 327 22.69 -6.23 37.22
C PRO A 327 22.21 -7.52 37.87
N VAL A 328 22.69 -7.77 39.09
CA VAL A 328 22.29 -8.94 39.88
C VAL A 328 20.77 -8.94 39.94
N LYS A 329 20.12 -9.93 39.32
CA LYS A 329 18.67 -10.11 39.45
C LYS A 329 18.40 -10.36 40.92
N ARG A 330 17.97 -9.33 41.65
CA ARG A 330 17.50 -9.46 43.03
C ARG A 330 16.41 -10.51 43.01
N THR A 331 16.64 -11.60 43.73
CA THR A 331 15.63 -12.64 43.90
C THR A 331 14.38 -12.04 44.54
N GLN A 332 13.25 -12.72 44.45
CA GLN A 332 12.06 -12.29 45.20
C GLN A 332 12.36 -12.18 46.70
N ASP A 333 13.28 -13.00 47.22
CA ASP A 333 13.72 -12.97 48.60
C ASP A 333 14.61 -11.76 48.92
N ASP A 334 15.52 -11.38 48.02
CA ASP A 334 16.32 -10.14 48.20
C ASP A 334 15.43 -8.89 48.20
N MET A 335 14.45 -8.84 47.29
CA MET A 335 13.48 -7.75 47.27
C MET A 335 12.59 -7.77 48.53
N TRP A 336 12.20 -8.95 48.99
CA TRP A 336 11.46 -9.10 50.25
C TRP A 336 12.26 -8.57 51.43
N ALA A 337 13.53 -8.97 51.56
CA ALA A 337 14.43 -8.55 52.62
C ALA A 337 14.62 -7.03 52.63
N VAL A 338 14.83 -6.39 51.47
CA VAL A 338 14.96 -4.93 51.36
C VAL A 338 13.67 -4.23 51.80
N ASN A 339 12.50 -4.72 51.37
CA ASN A 339 11.24 -4.12 51.77
C ASN A 339 10.91 -4.35 53.26
N LEU A 340 11.26 -5.51 53.80
CA LEU A 340 11.11 -5.82 55.22
C LEU A 340 12.03 -4.95 56.08
N ALA A 341 13.28 -4.74 55.66
CA ALA A 341 14.19 -3.81 56.32
C ALA A 341 13.62 -2.38 56.34
N ALA A 342 13.00 -1.93 55.25
CA ALA A 342 12.34 -0.62 55.20
C ALA A 342 11.13 -0.56 56.15
N ALA A 343 10.36 -1.65 56.27
CA ALA A 343 9.27 -1.75 57.23
C ALA A 343 9.78 -1.74 58.69
N GLN A 344 10.89 -2.44 58.96
CA GLN A 344 11.55 -2.46 60.27
C GLN A 344 12.07 -1.07 60.65
N GLN A 345 12.72 -0.36 59.73
CA GLN A 345 13.23 1.00 59.95
C GLN A 345 12.08 1.97 60.24
N PHE A 346 11.01 1.94 59.43
CA PHE A 346 9.82 2.76 59.67
C PHE A 346 9.15 2.42 61.00
N HIS A 347 9.02 1.13 61.33
CA HIS A 347 8.44 0.68 62.59
C HIS A 347 9.30 1.08 63.80
N ALA A 348 10.63 1.01 63.71
CA ALA A 348 11.52 1.44 64.78
C ALA A 348 11.38 2.94 65.07
N ARG A 349 11.10 3.76 64.04
CA ARG A 349 10.89 5.20 64.18
C ARG A 349 9.48 5.59 64.65
N GLU A 350 8.45 4.99 64.06
CA GLU A 350 7.04 5.40 64.25
C GLU A 350 6.25 4.49 65.18
N GLY A 351 6.78 3.31 65.53
CA GLY A 351 6.12 2.30 66.37
C GLY A 351 4.92 1.61 65.73
N HIS A 352 4.69 1.79 64.42
CA HIS A 352 3.57 1.18 63.70
C HIS A 352 3.82 1.03 62.19
N LEU A 353 3.02 0.21 61.50
CA LEU A 353 3.05 0.05 60.03
C LEU A 353 1.89 0.78 59.30
N ARG A 354 1.41 1.91 59.83
CA ARG A 354 0.39 2.77 59.18
C ARG A 354 1.04 3.77 58.23
N VAL A 355 1.52 3.25 57.10
CA VAL A 355 2.25 4.04 56.09
C VAL A 355 1.29 4.58 55.03
N PRO A 356 1.28 5.90 54.71
CA PRO A 356 0.51 6.44 53.60
C PRO A 356 0.92 5.80 52.26
N ARG A 357 -0.04 5.50 51.37
CA ARG A 357 0.21 4.74 50.12
C ARG A 357 1.35 5.29 49.24
N LYS A 358 1.51 6.62 49.19
CA LYS A 358 2.54 7.30 48.37
C LYS A 358 3.89 7.46 49.08
N TYR A 359 3.99 7.05 50.34
CA TYR A 359 5.19 7.23 51.14
C TYR A 359 6.36 6.37 50.64
N VAL A 360 7.55 6.96 50.69
CA VAL A 360 8.83 6.36 50.30
C VAL A 360 9.75 6.41 51.52
N GLU A 361 10.23 5.24 51.96
CA GLU A 361 11.22 5.11 53.01
C GLU A 361 12.62 5.08 52.37
N HIS A 362 13.58 5.78 52.96
CA HIS A 362 14.97 5.79 52.52
C HIS A 362 15.81 5.01 53.53
N LEU A 363 16.36 3.87 53.13
CA LEU A 363 17.14 3.01 54.01
C LEU A 363 18.50 3.65 54.35
N GLU A 364 18.81 3.75 55.63
CA GLU A 364 20.12 4.20 56.12
C GLU A 364 21.12 3.03 56.00
N GLY A 365 22.19 3.20 55.21
CA GLY A 365 23.24 2.18 55.03
C GLY A 365 22.98 1.12 53.94
N GLY A 366 21.90 1.25 53.16
CA GLY A 366 21.67 0.37 52.00
C GLY A 366 22.55 0.75 50.82
N VAL A 367 23.56 -0.06 50.48
CA VAL A 367 24.29 0.11 49.21
C VAL A 367 23.36 -0.28 48.07
N ALA A 368 22.99 0.69 47.23
CA ALA A 368 22.37 0.42 45.94
C ALA A 368 23.41 -0.19 44.99
N VAL A 369 23.77 -1.46 45.20
CA VAL A 369 24.61 -2.20 44.24
C VAL A 369 23.82 -2.31 42.93
N GLY A 370 24.21 -1.53 41.92
CA GLY A 370 23.55 -1.55 40.60
C GLY A 370 23.61 -0.27 39.75
N ARG A 371 24.25 0.83 40.18
CA ARG A 371 24.62 1.93 39.28
C ARG A 371 26.12 2.18 39.35
N GLN A 372 26.78 2.25 38.20
CA GLN A 372 28.23 2.49 38.03
C GLN A 372 28.73 3.88 38.49
N ASN A 373 27.91 4.66 39.20
CA ASN A 373 28.35 5.91 39.79
C ASN A 373 28.44 5.71 41.30
N GLY A 374 29.66 5.71 41.84
CA GLY A 374 29.99 5.55 43.26
C GLY A 374 29.52 6.69 44.16
N ALA A 375 28.24 7.07 44.05
CA ALA A 375 27.56 7.86 45.06
C ALA A 375 26.74 6.90 45.93
N GLU A 376 26.99 6.92 47.24
CA GLU A 376 26.20 6.23 48.26
C GLU A 376 24.80 6.84 48.32
N GLU A 377 23.95 6.54 47.33
CA GLU A 377 22.55 6.95 47.36
C GLU A 377 21.74 5.99 48.25
N PRO A 378 20.94 6.51 49.20
CA PRO A 378 20.11 5.68 50.06
C PRO A 378 19.05 4.92 49.25
N VAL A 379 18.94 3.61 49.48
CA VAL A 379 17.95 2.76 48.80
C VAL A 379 16.53 3.25 49.15
N SER A 380 15.83 3.82 48.16
CA SER A 380 14.45 4.28 48.31
C SER A 380 13.44 3.17 48.06
N VAL A 381 12.58 2.89 49.03
CA VAL A 381 11.54 1.86 48.96
C VAL A 381 10.16 2.54 49.03
N ARG A 382 9.26 2.25 48.06
CA ARG A 382 7.86 2.71 48.08
C ARG A 382 7.04 1.92 49.11
N LEU A 383 7.39 2.08 50.38
CA LEU A 383 6.92 1.28 51.50
C LEU A 383 5.38 1.25 51.61
N GLY A 384 4.73 2.40 51.40
CA GLY A 384 3.27 2.48 51.47
C GLY A 384 2.56 1.66 50.40
N THR A 385 3.07 1.67 49.18
CA THR A 385 2.50 0.87 48.07
C THR A 385 2.79 -0.61 48.27
N TRP A 386 3.98 -0.96 48.78
CA TRP A 386 4.34 -2.33 49.08
C TRP A 386 3.46 -2.94 50.19
N LEU A 387 3.32 -2.27 51.34
CA LEU A 387 2.46 -2.73 52.44
C LEU A 387 0.99 -2.89 52.00
N ASP A 388 0.47 -1.95 51.20
CA ASP A 388 -0.88 -2.07 50.63
C ASP A 388 -1.04 -3.33 49.75
N ASN A 389 -0.04 -3.62 48.91
CA ASN A 389 -0.08 -4.79 48.04
C ASN A 389 0.07 -6.09 48.83
N VAL A 390 0.85 -6.08 49.90
CA VAL A 390 1.03 -7.21 50.82
C VAL A 390 -0.26 -7.51 51.58
N ARG A 391 -0.96 -6.50 52.11
CA ARG A 391 -2.29 -6.66 52.74
C ARG A 391 -3.30 -7.29 51.78
N LYS A 392 -3.37 -6.77 50.54
CA LYS A 392 -4.28 -7.30 49.51
C LYS A 392 -4.01 -8.75 49.10
N ARG A 393 -2.81 -9.26 49.40
CA ARG A 393 -2.35 -10.60 49.05
C ARG A 393 -2.00 -11.42 50.29
N ALA A 394 -2.61 -11.08 51.43
CA ALA A 394 -2.42 -11.72 52.74
C ALA A 394 -2.57 -13.25 52.67
N ASP A 395 -3.53 -13.71 51.87
CA ASP A 395 -3.87 -15.10 51.60
C ASP A 395 -2.79 -15.87 50.83
N ARG A 396 -1.89 -15.16 50.13
CA ARG A 396 -0.85 -15.74 49.25
C ARG A 396 0.56 -15.66 49.82
N LEU A 397 0.73 -15.11 51.02
CA LEU A 397 2.03 -15.07 51.68
C LEU A 397 2.40 -16.43 52.27
N THR A 398 3.69 -16.76 52.22
CA THR A 398 4.22 -17.89 52.97
C THR A 398 4.10 -17.62 54.47
N GLY A 399 4.01 -18.69 55.27
CA GLY A 399 3.88 -18.56 56.73
C GLY A 399 5.00 -17.71 57.36
N GLN A 400 6.24 -17.88 56.88
CA GLN A 400 7.38 -17.09 57.35
C GLN A 400 7.21 -15.59 57.05
N ARG A 401 6.86 -15.23 55.81
CA ARG A 401 6.70 -13.82 55.41
C ARG A 401 5.55 -13.12 56.13
N ARG A 402 4.50 -13.88 56.46
CA ARG A 402 3.40 -13.39 57.29
C ARG A 402 3.88 -13.13 58.72
N ALA A 403 4.59 -14.08 59.31
CA ALA A 403 5.17 -13.95 60.66
C ALA A 403 6.13 -12.75 60.77
N ASP A 404 7.00 -12.53 59.77
CA ASP A 404 7.94 -11.39 59.75
C ASP A 404 7.23 -10.04 59.91
N LEU A 405 6.04 -9.90 59.33
CA LEU A 405 5.24 -8.68 59.42
C LEU A 405 4.34 -8.64 60.67
N ASP A 406 3.87 -9.78 61.14
CA ASP A 406 3.12 -9.89 62.39
C ASP A 406 3.96 -9.43 63.59
N VAL A 407 5.27 -9.75 63.60
CA VAL A 407 6.22 -9.27 64.61
C VAL A 407 6.31 -7.74 64.64
N LEU A 408 6.10 -7.08 63.50
CA LEU A 408 6.06 -5.62 63.37
C LEU A 408 4.66 -5.03 63.61
N GLY A 409 3.74 -5.81 64.18
CA GLY A 409 2.39 -5.36 64.50
C GLY A 409 1.53 -5.08 63.26
N MET A 410 1.82 -5.75 62.14
CA MET A 410 1.05 -5.58 60.91
C MET A 410 -0.42 -5.94 61.12
N ARG A 411 -1.31 -5.04 60.67
CA ARG A 411 -2.74 -5.30 60.56
C ARG A 411 -3.06 -5.67 59.12
N TRP A 412 -3.65 -6.85 58.95
CA TRP A 412 -4.00 -7.45 57.67
C TRP A 412 -5.27 -6.87 57.08
#